data_AF-A0A662IAU5-F1
#
_entry.id   AF-A0A662IAU5-F1
#
_cell.length_a   1.000
_cell.length_b   1.000
_cell.length_c   1.000
_cell.angle_alpha   90.00
_cell.angle_beta   90.00
_cell.angle_gamma   90.00
#
_symmetry.space_group_name_H-M   'P 1'
#
loop_
_entity.id
_entity.type
_entity.pdbx_description
1 polymer ?
#
loop_
_entity_poly.entity_id
_entity_poly.type
_entity_poly.pdbx_seq_one_letter_code
_entity_poly.pdbx_strand_id
1 'polypeptide(L)'
;MRRLRRHTLLLLALAILAVAPLALARPRILDPRYSVPLPLLPGQLLNITLIDVENATIGGVWITAPGVNYTLKLLNITARGDTVILTLRVPEEARAGLYDVHVRVGDEVLGEPRSVWLLSAWPSRLLIMHITDVHIDIVTEGVHSTTYFETAIGLLNALPADLAVITGDCVDVGSDLGALKIFSQVTNRARKPTFIIPGNHDHSQTDSESFEKLYYGRYVGPPYWYRVVGPFLIAGLDLGMEGYPDSQQLKWLEEVLSKHRDKVKIILMHHPFFRYGVFGEINGSWKTIEDLSGVMYSSWAEHMDAAQEFLRIVEENGVQLVLSGHVHGD
;
A
#
# COMPACT_ATOMS: atom_id res chain seq x y z
N MET A 1 34.53 33.90 59.34
CA MET A 1 33.15 34.14 58.85
C MET A 1 33.19 34.49 57.37
N ARG A 2 32.69 33.60 56.49
CA ARG A 2 32.11 33.94 55.17
C ARG A 2 31.42 32.69 54.62
N ARG A 3 30.09 32.64 54.78
CA ARG A 3 29.21 31.60 54.24
C ARG A 3 29.02 31.88 52.74
N LEU A 4 29.41 30.94 51.88
CA LEU A 4 28.95 30.92 50.49
C LEU A 4 27.55 30.28 50.45
N ARG A 5 26.54 31.06 50.06
CA ARG A 5 25.18 30.57 49.78
C ARG A 5 25.21 29.78 48.47
N ARG A 6 24.79 28.50 48.53
CA ARG A 6 24.42 27.72 47.34
C ARG A 6 23.08 28.24 46.84
N HIS A 7 23.04 28.75 45.62
CA HIS A 7 21.80 29.01 44.90
C HIS A 7 21.50 27.80 44.02
N THR A 8 20.49 27.02 44.42
CA THR A 8 19.89 25.96 43.61
C THR A 8 19.03 26.64 42.56
N LEU A 9 19.47 26.68 41.30
CA LEU A 9 18.62 27.07 40.17
C LEU A 9 17.73 25.87 39.82
N LEU A 10 16.44 25.99 40.11
CA LEU A 10 15.41 25.09 39.64
C LEU A 10 15.13 25.44 38.16
N LEU A 11 15.65 24.64 37.23
CA LEU A 11 15.31 24.74 35.81
C LEU A 11 13.91 24.12 35.61
N LEU A 12 12.91 24.98 35.49
CA LEU A 12 11.57 24.61 35.05
C LEU A 12 11.65 24.31 33.54
N ALA A 13 11.74 23.03 33.17
CA ALA A 13 11.63 22.62 31.78
C ALA A 13 10.17 22.79 31.33
N LEU A 14 9.88 23.87 30.62
CA LEU A 14 8.62 24.05 29.91
C LEU A 14 8.64 23.08 28.71
N ALA A 15 7.97 21.94 28.84
CA ALA A 15 7.66 21.08 27.70
C ALA A 15 6.66 21.83 26.81
N ILE A 16 7.17 22.47 25.77
CA ILE A 16 6.33 22.95 24.66
C ILE A 16 5.96 21.69 23.86
N LEU A 17 4.77 21.14 24.15
CA LEU A 17 4.08 20.27 23.20
C LEU A 17 3.80 21.13 21.97
N ALA A 18 4.67 21.02 20.96
CA ALA A 18 4.37 21.52 19.64
C ALA A 18 3.20 20.69 19.12
N VAL A 19 1.98 21.18 19.30
CA VAL A 19 0.83 20.73 18.52
C VAL A 19 1.18 21.12 17.08
N ALA A 20 1.68 20.17 16.31
CA ALA A 20 1.81 20.36 14.87
C ALA A 20 0.44 20.81 14.37
N PRO A 21 0.35 21.92 13.62
CA PRO A 21 -0.94 22.34 13.09
C PRO A 21 -1.49 21.17 12.29
N LEU A 22 -2.71 20.71 12.61
CA LEU A 22 -3.48 19.77 11.79
C LEU A 22 -3.26 20.22 10.35
N ALA A 23 -2.54 19.43 9.56
CA ALA A 23 -2.28 19.78 8.18
C ALA A 23 -3.65 19.99 7.55
N LEU A 24 -3.96 21.22 7.12
CA LEU A 24 -5.23 21.56 6.49
C LEU A 24 -5.59 20.44 5.51
N ALA A 25 -6.78 19.86 5.70
CA ALA A 25 -7.36 18.91 4.77
C ALA A 25 -7.21 19.48 3.35
N ARG A 26 -6.55 18.72 2.47
CA ARG A 26 -6.28 19.17 1.10
C ARG A 26 -6.90 18.17 0.14
N PRO A 27 -7.70 18.65 -0.83
CA PRO A 27 -8.21 17.84 -1.92
C PRO A 27 -7.16 16.85 -2.43
N ARG A 28 -7.52 15.57 -2.49
CA ARG A 28 -6.66 14.54 -3.08
C ARG A 28 -7.47 13.40 -3.67
N ILE A 29 -6.84 12.70 -4.60
CA ILE A 29 -7.33 11.42 -5.10
C ILE A 29 -7.00 10.37 -4.04
N LEU A 30 -8.03 9.76 -3.45
CA LEU A 30 -7.91 8.68 -2.48
C LEU A 30 -7.73 7.33 -3.19
N ASP A 31 -8.40 7.15 -4.32
CA ASP A 31 -8.33 5.94 -5.15
C ASP A 31 -8.62 6.28 -6.62
N PRO A 32 -7.87 5.73 -7.60
CA PRO A 32 -6.68 4.89 -7.43
C PRO A 32 -5.44 5.67 -6.99
N ARG A 33 -4.37 4.97 -6.58
CA ARG A 33 -3.06 5.54 -6.21
C ARG A 33 -1.93 4.88 -7.00
N TYR A 34 -0.76 5.51 -7.11
CA TYR A 34 0.43 4.92 -7.74
C TYR A 34 0.87 3.60 -7.10
N SER A 35 0.57 3.43 -5.81
CA SER A 35 0.85 2.25 -4.99
C SER A 35 -0.18 1.13 -5.17
N VAL A 36 -1.33 1.42 -5.78
CA VAL A 36 -2.44 0.50 -6.02
C VAL A 36 -3.19 0.88 -7.31
N PRO A 37 -2.52 0.83 -8.47
CA PRO A 37 -3.14 1.24 -9.72
C PRO A 37 -4.37 0.40 -10.03
N LEU A 38 -5.36 1.01 -10.69
CA LEU A 38 -6.58 0.31 -11.09
C LEU A 38 -6.38 -0.36 -12.46
N PRO A 39 -6.43 -1.69 -12.55
CA PRO A 39 -6.38 -2.41 -13.81
C PRO A 39 -7.73 -2.36 -14.54
N LEU A 40 -7.73 -2.01 -15.83
CA LEU A 40 -8.94 -1.91 -16.65
C LEU A 40 -8.64 -2.27 -18.12
N LEU A 41 -9.69 -2.60 -18.87
CA LEU A 41 -9.68 -2.57 -20.33
C LEU A 41 -10.28 -1.25 -20.86
N PRO A 42 -9.89 -0.79 -22.06
CA PRO A 42 -10.56 0.32 -22.74
C PRO A 42 -12.09 0.12 -22.80
N GLY A 43 -12.85 1.22 -22.72
CA GLY A 43 -14.32 1.19 -22.68
C GLY A 43 -14.96 0.87 -21.33
N GLN A 44 -14.20 0.33 -20.36
CA GLN A 44 -14.72 0.01 -19.03
C GLN A 44 -14.95 1.26 -18.16
N LEU A 45 -15.67 1.05 -17.05
CA LEU A 45 -15.89 2.09 -16.06
C LEU A 45 -14.68 2.22 -15.13
N LEU A 46 -14.31 3.47 -14.86
CA LEU A 46 -13.31 3.87 -13.88
C LEU A 46 -14.03 4.59 -12.75
N ASN A 47 -13.81 4.19 -11.50
CA ASN A 47 -14.19 4.99 -10.35
C ASN A 47 -12.96 5.74 -9.83
N ILE A 48 -13.10 7.03 -9.58
CA ILE A 48 -12.11 7.84 -8.88
C ILE A 48 -12.76 8.33 -7.58
N THR A 49 -12.14 8.02 -6.45
CA THR A 49 -12.58 8.49 -5.14
C THR A 49 -11.74 9.69 -4.73
N LEU A 50 -12.40 10.79 -4.42
CA LEU A 50 -11.82 12.02 -3.91
C LEU A 50 -12.16 12.16 -2.43
N ILE A 51 -11.26 12.79 -1.68
CA ILE A 51 -11.47 13.19 -0.28
C ILE A 51 -11.09 14.66 -0.12
N ASP A 52 -11.65 15.31 0.89
CA ASP A 52 -11.42 16.73 1.20
C ASP A 52 -11.85 17.67 0.06
N VAL A 53 -12.88 17.30 -0.71
CA VAL A 53 -13.38 18.06 -1.88
C VAL A 53 -14.76 18.72 -1.66
N GLU A 54 -15.08 19.06 -0.41
CA GLU A 54 -16.39 19.61 -0.04
C GLU A 54 -16.76 20.85 -0.87
N ASN A 55 -17.96 20.83 -1.45
CA ASN A 55 -18.54 21.91 -2.27
C ASN A 55 -17.76 22.28 -3.54
N ALA A 56 -16.75 21.50 -3.94
CA ALA A 56 -15.97 21.79 -5.13
C ALA A 56 -16.66 21.29 -6.41
N THR A 57 -16.53 22.07 -7.49
CA THR A 57 -17.03 21.70 -8.81
C THR A 57 -16.02 20.83 -9.55
N ILE A 58 -16.49 19.80 -10.24
CA ILE A 58 -15.64 18.94 -11.08
C ILE A 58 -15.58 19.51 -12.49
N GLY A 59 -14.45 20.14 -12.83
CA GLY A 59 -14.23 20.81 -14.11
C GLY A 59 -13.77 19.90 -15.25
N GLY A 60 -13.58 18.60 -14.99
CA GLY A 60 -13.19 17.59 -15.96
C GLY A 60 -12.16 16.60 -15.43
N VAL A 61 -12.06 15.45 -16.10
CA VAL A 61 -11.13 14.37 -15.75
C VAL A 61 -10.46 13.85 -17.00
N TRP A 62 -9.16 13.63 -16.95
CA TRP A 62 -8.39 13.07 -18.06
C TRP A 62 -7.25 12.19 -17.54
N ILE A 63 -6.75 11.33 -18.41
CA ILE A 63 -5.60 10.46 -18.13
C ILE A 63 -4.50 10.74 -19.14
N THR A 64 -3.24 10.69 -18.69
CA THR A 64 -2.07 10.95 -19.54
C THR A 64 -1.04 9.84 -19.42
N ALA A 65 -0.41 9.52 -20.55
CA ALA A 65 0.82 8.73 -20.62
C ALA A 65 1.74 9.38 -21.67
N PRO A 66 3.02 8.96 -21.79
CA PRO A 66 3.93 9.53 -22.79
C PRO A 66 3.33 9.54 -24.20
N GLY A 67 3.10 10.73 -24.75
CA GLY A 67 2.56 10.94 -26.09
C GLY A 67 1.05 10.74 -26.26
N VAL A 68 0.28 10.51 -25.19
CA VAL A 68 -1.17 10.31 -25.24
C VAL A 68 -1.90 11.03 -24.11
N ASN A 69 -3.09 11.56 -24.41
CA ASN A 69 -3.99 12.21 -23.46
C ASN A 69 -5.43 11.84 -23.84
N TYR A 70 -6.19 11.33 -22.87
CA TYR A 70 -7.60 10.96 -23.05
C TYR A 70 -8.46 11.66 -22.02
N THR A 71 -9.43 12.45 -22.49
CA THR A 71 -10.50 12.96 -21.62
C THR A 71 -11.47 11.82 -21.29
N LEU A 72 -11.82 11.69 -20.01
CA LEU A 72 -12.76 10.68 -19.54
C LEU A 72 -14.18 11.24 -19.51
N LYS A 73 -15.15 10.42 -19.91
CA LYS A 73 -16.56 10.79 -19.84
C LYS A 73 -17.08 10.57 -18.43
N LEU A 74 -17.36 11.65 -17.71
CA LEU A 74 -18.02 11.59 -16.42
C LEU A 74 -19.49 11.14 -16.60
N LEU A 75 -19.89 10.09 -15.87
CA LEU A 75 -21.24 9.52 -15.93
C LEU A 75 -22.05 9.85 -14.69
N ASN A 76 -21.41 9.82 -13.52
CA ASN A 76 -22.07 10.06 -12.24
C ASN A 76 -21.10 10.63 -11.19
N ILE A 77 -21.63 11.39 -10.25
CA ILE A 77 -20.95 11.85 -9.04
C ILE A 77 -21.77 11.38 -7.85
N THR A 78 -21.17 10.64 -6.92
CA THR A 78 -21.83 10.16 -5.69
C THR A 78 -21.04 10.59 -4.47
N ALA A 79 -21.67 11.35 -3.57
CA ALA A 79 -21.09 11.65 -2.25
C ALA A 79 -21.35 10.49 -1.28
N ARG A 80 -20.34 10.11 -0.50
CA ARG A 80 -20.42 9.09 0.57
C ARG A 80 -19.57 9.53 1.76
N GLY A 81 -20.22 10.04 2.80
CA GLY A 81 -19.52 10.58 3.95
C GLY A 81 -18.65 11.78 3.54
N ASP A 82 -17.36 11.69 3.82
CA ASP A 82 -16.30 12.64 3.47
C ASP A 82 -15.70 12.42 2.07
N THR A 83 -16.14 11.39 1.35
CA THR A 83 -15.65 11.05 0.01
C THR A 83 -16.62 11.41 -1.11
N VAL A 84 -16.07 11.72 -2.28
CA VAL A 84 -16.83 11.91 -3.53
C VAL A 84 -16.31 10.92 -4.57
N ILE A 85 -17.20 10.07 -5.08
CA ILE A 85 -16.89 9.07 -6.09
C ILE A 85 -17.35 9.57 -7.45
N LEU A 86 -16.41 9.69 -8.37
CA LEU A 86 -16.65 9.96 -9.78
C LEU A 86 -16.70 8.62 -10.52
N THR A 87 -17.82 8.32 -11.17
CA THR A 87 -17.91 7.18 -12.09
C THR A 87 -17.73 7.68 -13.52
N LEU A 88 -16.69 7.20 -14.18
CA LEU A 88 -16.24 7.64 -15.49
C LEU A 88 -16.19 6.48 -16.48
N ARG A 89 -16.18 6.79 -17.77
CA ARG A 89 -15.92 5.82 -18.84
C ARG A 89 -14.59 6.13 -19.51
N VAL A 90 -13.75 5.10 -19.61
CA VAL A 90 -12.51 5.12 -20.39
C VAL A 90 -12.85 5.03 -21.89
N PRO A 91 -12.23 5.84 -22.77
CA PRO A 91 -12.46 5.73 -24.21
C PRO A 91 -12.11 4.34 -24.75
N GLU A 92 -12.81 3.88 -25.79
CA GLU A 92 -12.61 2.54 -26.37
C GLU A 92 -11.30 2.47 -27.18
N GLU A 93 -10.87 3.60 -27.73
CA GLU A 93 -9.64 3.78 -28.48
C GLU A 93 -8.39 3.94 -27.59
N ALA A 94 -8.57 3.99 -26.27
CA ALA A 94 -7.47 4.15 -25.33
C ALA A 94 -6.48 2.99 -25.47
N ARG A 95 -5.20 3.30 -25.60
CA ARG A 95 -4.15 2.29 -25.77
C ARG A 95 -3.74 1.71 -24.42
N ALA A 96 -3.26 0.46 -24.42
CA ALA A 96 -2.66 -0.13 -23.23
C ALA A 96 -1.48 0.71 -22.73
N GLY A 97 -1.34 0.83 -21.42
CA GLY A 97 -0.33 1.67 -20.78
C GLY A 97 -0.64 1.92 -19.32
N LEU A 98 0.29 2.62 -18.66
CA LEU A 98 0.14 3.05 -17.28
C LEU A 98 0.02 4.58 -17.28
N TYR A 99 -1.08 5.08 -16.75
CA TYR A 99 -1.52 6.45 -16.92
C TYR A 99 -1.55 7.18 -15.58
N ASP A 100 -1.19 8.46 -15.65
CA ASP A 100 -1.46 9.43 -14.60
C ASP A 100 -2.93 9.88 -14.73
N VAL A 101 -3.60 10.03 -13.59
CA VAL A 101 -4.95 10.59 -13.51
C VAL A 101 -4.87 12.06 -13.16
N HIS A 102 -5.71 12.86 -13.80
CA HIS A 102 -5.89 14.28 -13.49
C HIS A 102 -7.36 14.61 -13.31
N VAL A 103 -7.69 15.31 -12.22
CA VAL A 103 -9.05 15.76 -11.90
C VAL A 103 -9.01 17.26 -11.62
N ARG A 104 -9.79 18.04 -12.37
CA ARG A 104 -9.99 19.47 -12.08
C ARG A 104 -11.06 19.64 -11.02
N VAL A 105 -10.68 20.21 -9.88
CA VAL A 105 -11.52 20.47 -8.70
C VAL A 105 -11.46 21.96 -8.40
N GLY A 106 -12.51 22.71 -8.75
CA GLY A 106 -12.45 24.17 -8.75
C GLY A 106 -11.32 24.69 -9.64
N ASP A 107 -10.42 25.48 -9.05
CA ASP A 107 -9.23 26.04 -9.71
C ASP A 107 -7.99 25.13 -9.62
N GLU A 108 -8.06 24.04 -8.85
CA GLU A 108 -6.94 23.12 -8.67
C GLU A 108 -7.04 21.92 -9.62
N VAL A 109 -5.88 21.36 -9.98
CA VAL A 109 -5.80 20.07 -10.69
C VAL A 109 -5.11 19.08 -9.78
N LEU A 110 -5.87 18.08 -9.34
CA LEU A 110 -5.35 16.95 -8.60
C LEU A 110 -4.71 15.98 -9.60
N GLY A 111 -3.50 15.53 -9.30
CA GLY A 111 -2.77 14.56 -10.09
C GLY A 111 -2.41 13.35 -9.26
N GLU A 112 -2.57 12.16 -9.82
CA GLU A 112 -2.11 10.92 -9.22
C GLU A 112 -1.37 10.09 -10.28
N PRO A 113 -0.03 9.98 -10.17
CA PRO A 113 0.78 9.35 -11.20
C PRO A 113 0.53 7.84 -11.27
N ARG A 114 0.69 7.26 -12.45
CA ARG A 114 0.75 5.81 -12.66
C ARG A 114 -0.39 5.01 -11.98
N SER A 115 -1.58 5.59 -11.89
CA SER A 115 -2.66 5.07 -11.06
C SER A 115 -3.76 4.37 -11.86
N VAL A 116 -3.76 4.47 -13.18
CA VAL A 116 -4.65 3.69 -14.05
C VAL A 116 -3.81 2.82 -14.98
N TRP A 117 -4.01 1.51 -14.88
CA TRP A 117 -3.34 0.52 -15.72
C TRP A 117 -4.31 -0.01 -16.77
N LEU A 118 -4.18 0.47 -18.01
CA LEU A 118 -4.95 -0.03 -19.14
C LEU A 118 -4.23 -1.20 -19.78
N LEU A 119 -4.94 -2.32 -19.92
CA LEU A 119 -4.46 -3.51 -20.62
C LEU A 119 -5.16 -3.64 -21.97
N SER A 120 -4.48 -4.20 -22.96
CA SER A 120 -5.09 -4.54 -24.25
C SER A 120 -6.00 -5.77 -24.14
N ALA A 121 -5.69 -6.67 -23.22
CA ALA A 121 -6.47 -7.83 -22.85
C ALA A 121 -6.08 -8.27 -21.43
N TRP A 122 -6.96 -9.01 -20.77
CA TRP A 122 -6.63 -9.60 -19.47
C TRP A 122 -5.51 -10.64 -19.60
N PRO A 123 -4.51 -10.63 -18.71
CA PRO A 123 -3.40 -11.55 -18.80
C PRO A 123 -3.84 -12.95 -18.36
N SER A 124 -3.31 -13.98 -19.01
CA SER A 124 -3.50 -15.38 -18.61
C SER A 124 -2.44 -15.88 -17.63
N ARG A 125 -1.37 -15.10 -17.42
CA ARG A 125 -0.27 -15.33 -16.48
C ARG A 125 0.23 -14.00 -15.94
N LEU A 126 0.77 -13.98 -14.73
CA LEU A 126 1.46 -12.81 -14.17
C LEU A 126 2.91 -13.18 -13.85
N LEU A 127 3.86 -12.43 -14.38
CA LEU A 127 5.23 -12.40 -13.88
C LEU A 127 5.38 -11.24 -12.91
N ILE A 128 5.57 -11.58 -11.63
CA ILE A 128 5.61 -10.63 -10.53
C ILE A 128 7.06 -10.45 -10.09
N MET A 129 7.53 -9.20 -10.04
CA MET A 129 8.75 -8.85 -9.31
C MET A 129 8.37 -8.56 -7.85
N HIS A 130 8.92 -9.32 -6.91
CA HIS A 130 8.68 -9.12 -5.49
C HIS A 130 9.86 -8.35 -4.89
N ILE A 131 9.54 -7.17 -4.33
CA ILE A 131 10.47 -6.31 -3.60
C ILE A 131 9.94 -6.20 -2.17
N THR A 132 10.82 -6.11 -1.19
CA THR A 132 10.43 -5.95 0.21
C THR A 132 11.52 -5.23 0.99
N ASP A 133 11.19 -4.75 2.19
CA ASP A 133 12.15 -4.27 3.19
C ASP A 133 13.08 -3.20 2.60
N VAL A 134 12.46 -2.17 2.04
CA VAL A 134 13.14 -1.11 1.30
C VAL A 134 13.93 -0.19 2.23
N HIS A 135 13.37 0.12 3.41
CA HIS A 135 13.95 0.97 4.45
C HIS A 135 14.67 2.20 3.90
N ILE A 136 13.97 3.07 3.16
CA ILE A 136 14.59 4.22 2.47
C ILE A 136 15.58 4.97 3.38
N ASP A 137 16.76 5.17 2.80
CA ASP A 137 17.89 5.93 3.35
C ASP A 137 18.62 5.31 4.57
N ILE A 138 18.36 4.05 4.89
CA ILE A 138 19.22 3.26 5.78
C ILE A 138 20.55 2.93 5.09
N VAL A 139 21.65 3.05 5.83
CA VAL A 139 23.00 2.76 5.33
C VAL A 139 23.50 1.44 5.92
N THR A 140 23.73 0.45 5.06
CA THR A 140 24.31 -0.85 5.42
C THR A 140 25.61 -1.03 4.65
N GLU A 141 26.71 -1.30 5.37
CA GLU A 141 28.05 -1.47 4.78
C GLU A 141 28.50 -0.31 3.86
N GLY A 142 28.04 0.91 4.16
CA GLY A 142 28.38 2.12 3.39
C GLY A 142 27.54 2.34 2.13
N VAL A 143 26.49 1.53 1.90
CA VAL A 143 25.55 1.70 0.78
C VAL A 143 24.18 2.12 1.32
N HIS A 144 23.60 3.17 0.75
CA HIS A 144 22.23 3.58 1.04
C HIS A 144 21.25 2.58 0.41
N SER A 145 20.27 2.11 1.18
CA SER A 145 19.17 1.24 0.75
C SER A 145 18.42 1.79 -0.47
N THR A 146 18.31 3.13 -0.56
CA THR A 146 17.76 3.85 -1.72
C THR A 146 18.46 3.46 -3.03
N THR A 147 19.76 3.16 -3.01
CA THR A 147 20.52 2.70 -4.18
C THR A 147 20.05 1.33 -4.66
N TYR A 148 19.80 0.41 -3.72
CA TYR A 148 19.24 -0.91 -4.04
C TYR A 148 17.81 -0.77 -4.58
N PHE A 149 17.00 0.12 -3.99
CA PHE A 149 15.64 0.35 -4.47
C PHE A 149 15.60 0.98 -5.88
N GLU A 150 16.43 1.99 -6.13
CA GLU A 150 16.58 2.58 -7.48
C GLU A 150 17.03 1.52 -8.50
N THR A 151 17.93 0.62 -8.09
CA THR A 151 18.37 -0.52 -8.92
C THR A 151 17.21 -1.48 -9.19
N ALA A 152 16.42 -1.83 -8.16
CA ALA A 152 15.25 -2.70 -8.30
C ALA A 152 14.19 -2.09 -9.24
N ILE A 153 13.94 -0.78 -9.15
CA ILE A 153 13.05 -0.08 -10.10
C ILE A 153 13.63 -0.06 -11.51
N GLY A 154 14.95 0.10 -11.66
CA GLY A 154 15.65 -0.04 -12.94
C GLY A 154 15.46 -1.44 -13.55
N LEU A 155 15.60 -2.48 -12.73
CA LEU A 155 15.38 -3.87 -13.14
C LEU A 155 13.92 -4.13 -13.50
N LEU A 156 12.95 -3.65 -12.72
CA LEU A 156 11.52 -3.74 -13.03
C LEU A 156 11.21 -3.15 -14.42
N ASN A 157 11.89 -2.07 -14.78
CA ASN A 157 11.72 -1.42 -16.08
C ASN A 157 12.35 -2.19 -17.25
N ALA A 158 13.38 -3.00 -16.99
CA ALA A 158 14.15 -3.72 -18.00
C ALA A 158 13.73 -5.19 -18.18
N LEU A 159 13.28 -5.82 -17.10
CA LEU A 159 12.89 -7.22 -17.06
C LEU A 159 11.47 -7.43 -17.60
N PRO A 160 11.14 -8.65 -18.07
CA PRO A 160 9.82 -8.95 -18.64
C PRO A 160 8.71 -9.10 -17.58
N ALA A 161 8.80 -8.39 -16.46
CA ALA A 161 7.77 -8.38 -15.42
C ALA A 161 6.50 -7.65 -15.89
N ASP A 162 5.35 -8.15 -15.44
CA ASP A 162 4.06 -7.54 -15.67
C ASP A 162 3.78 -6.45 -14.63
N LEU A 163 4.18 -6.70 -13.38
CA LEU A 163 3.98 -5.83 -12.23
C LEU A 163 5.07 -6.05 -11.17
N ALA A 164 5.16 -5.13 -10.21
CA ALA A 164 5.87 -5.36 -8.96
C ALA A 164 4.93 -5.33 -7.76
N VAL A 165 5.24 -6.15 -6.76
CA VAL A 165 4.67 -6.05 -5.41
C VAL A 165 5.77 -5.57 -4.46
N ILE A 166 5.42 -4.69 -3.53
CA ILE A 166 6.31 -4.17 -2.49
C ILE A 166 5.68 -4.50 -1.13
N THR A 167 6.23 -5.49 -0.43
CA THR A 167 5.59 -6.08 0.77
C THR A 167 5.99 -5.44 2.09
N GLY A 168 6.05 -4.11 2.15
CA GLY A 168 6.25 -3.36 3.39
C GLY A 168 7.66 -2.90 3.67
N ASP A 169 7.78 -2.20 4.79
CA ASP A 169 8.96 -1.46 5.24
C ASP A 169 9.49 -0.56 4.13
N CYS A 170 8.60 0.28 3.61
CA CYS A 170 8.92 1.26 2.56
C CYS A 170 9.92 2.29 3.08
N VAL A 171 9.73 2.73 4.33
CA VAL A 171 10.62 3.61 5.08
C VAL A 171 10.96 3.00 6.42
N ASP A 172 12.06 3.44 7.04
CA ASP A 172 12.46 2.92 8.37
C ASP A 172 11.69 3.56 9.53
N VAL A 173 11.26 4.80 9.37
CA VAL A 173 10.43 5.53 10.35
C VAL A 173 9.22 6.10 9.62
N GLY A 174 8.03 5.59 9.91
CA GLY A 174 6.77 5.97 9.29
C GLY A 174 6.46 7.47 9.31
N SER A 175 6.92 8.19 10.34
CA SER A 175 6.75 9.65 10.45
C SER A 175 7.76 10.48 9.64
N ASP A 176 8.75 9.85 8.99
CA ASP A 176 9.76 10.54 8.18
C ASP A 176 9.19 10.96 6.81
N LEU A 177 8.74 12.22 6.75
CA LEU A 177 8.23 12.83 5.52
C LEU A 177 9.27 12.94 4.40
N GLY A 178 10.56 12.99 4.72
CA GLY A 178 11.64 13.02 3.73
C GLY A 178 11.76 11.66 3.04
N ALA A 179 11.86 10.61 3.83
CA ALA A 179 11.93 9.23 3.34
C ALA A 179 10.68 8.84 2.54
N LEU A 180 9.47 9.18 3.02
CA LEU A 180 8.22 8.91 2.29
C LEU A 180 8.17 9.60 0.93
N LYS A 181 8.67 10.84 0.83
CA LYS A 181 8.76 11.56 -0.45
C LYS A 181 9.77 10.91 -1.38
N ILE A 182 10.92 10.50 -0.88
CA ILE A 182 11.94 9.79 -1.68
C ILE A 182 11.38 8.46 -2.17
N PHE A 183 10.72 7.68 -1.31
CA PHE A 183 10.06 6.42 -1.67
C PHE A 183 9.07 6.63 -2.82
N SER A 184 8.17 7.61 -2.68
CA SER A 184 7.19 7.95 -3.71
C SER A 184 7.87 8.40 -5.02
N GLN A 185 8.92 9.22 -4.94
CA GLN A 185 9.66 9.70 -6.10
C GLN A 185 10.37 8.57 -6.86
N VAL A 186 11.04 7.66 -6.15
CA VAL A 186 11.76 6.53 -6.76
C VAL A 186 10.77 5.54 -7.36
N THR A 187 9.70 5.19 -6.63
CA THR A 187 8.64 4.29 -7.11
C THR A 187 7.99 4.81 -8.40
N ASN A 188 7.75 6.12 -8.48
CA ASN A 188 7.14 6.73 -9.67
C ASN A 188 8.04 6.77 -10.91
N ARG A 189 9.30 6.32 -10.81
CA ARG A 189 10.17 6.04 -11.98
C ARG A 189 9.90 4.69 -12.63
N ALA A 190 9.10 3.82 -12.00
CA ALA A 190 8.69 2.57 -12.60
C ALA A 190 7.87 2.82 -13.88
N ARG A 191 7.88 1.86 -14.80
CA ARG A 191 7.10 1.82 -16.04
C ARG A 191 6.07 0.69 -16.03
N LYS A 192 6.01 -0.07 -14.93
CA LYS A 192 5.10 -1.17 -14.64
C LYS A 192 4.27 -0.82 -13.39
N PRO A 193 3.04 -1.31 -13.25
CA PRO A 193 2.25 -1.09 -12.04
C PRO A 193 2.95 -1.64 -10.79
N THR A 194 2.79 -0.94 -9.67
CA THR A 194 3.37 -1.27 -8.36
C THR A 194 2.25 -1.42 -7.35
N PHE A 195 2.26 -2.53 -6.60
CA PHE A 195 1.26 -2.86 -5.60
C PHE A 195 1.92 -2.93 -4.22
N ILE A 196 1.57 -2.01 -3.33
CA ILE A 196 2.35 -1.74 -2.11
C ILE A 196 1.47 -1.92 -0.88
N ILE A 197 2.04 -2.56 0.15
CA ILE A 197 1.45 -2.68 1.49
C ILE A 197 2.43 -2.12 2.53
N PRO A 198 1.95 -1.72 3.72
CA PRO A 198 2.83 -1.27 4.80
C PRO A 198 3.51 -2.45 5.51
N GLY A 199 4.69 -2.20 6.06
CA GLY A 199 5.32 -3.03 7.10
C GLY A 199 5.28 -2.36 8.47
N ASN A 200 5.90 -2.96 9.49
CA ASN A 200 5.89 -2.37 10.83
C ASN A 200 6.68 -1.06 10.88
N HIS A 201 7.77 -0.91 10.11
CA HIS A 201 8.53 0.35 10.11
C HIS A 201 7.72 1.52 9.51
N ASP A 202 6.79 1.24 8.60
CA ASP A 202 5.88 2.24 8.03
C ASP A 202 4.88 2.80 9.07
N HIS A 203 4.63 2.06 10.16
CA HIS A 203 3.83 2.51 11.31
C HIS A 203 4.66 3.20 12.40
N SER A 204 5.99 3.06 12.36
CA SER A 204 6.90 3.54 13.41
C SER A 204 6.73 5.05 13.65
N GLN A 205 6.56 5.42 14.92
CA GLN A 205 6.36 6.79 15.39
C GLN A 205 5.11 7.49 14.82
N THR A 206 4.09 6.72 14.46
CA THR A 206 2.78 7.24 14.06
C THR A 206 1.68 6.61 14.92
N ASP A 207 0.62 7.36 15.21
CA ASP A 207 -0.66 6.77 15.62
C ASP A 207 -1.48 6.39 14.37
N SER A 208 -2.53 5.59 14.55
CA SER A 208 -3.35 5.10 13.43
C SER A 208 -3.93 6.22 12.58
N GLU A 209 -4.36 7.33 13.20
CA GLU A 209 -4.93 8.46 12.46
C GLU A 209 -3.87 9.17 11.61
N SER A 210 -2.69 9.42 12.18
CA SER A 210 -1.59 10.09 11.51
C SER A 210 -1.00 9.21 10.41
N PHE A 211 -0.87 7.90 10.63
CA PHE A 211 -0.45 6.92 9.64
C PHE A 211 -1.32 7.00 8.38
N GLU A 212 -2.64 6.98 8.54
CA GLU A 212 -3.58 7.03 7.41
C GLU A 212 -3.68 8.42 6.78
N LYS A 213 -3.74 9.49 7.57
CA LYS A 213 -4.10 10.83 7.06
C LYS A 213 -2.92 11.69 6.67
N LEU A 214 -1.80 11.57 7.40
CA LEU A 214 -0.66 12.48 7.32
C LEU A 214 0.58 11.82 6.70
N TYR A 215 0.78 10.52 6.92
CA TYR A 215 1.99 9.78 6.52
C TYR A 215 1.71 8.76 5.42
N TYR A 216 1.72 7.45 5.73
CA TYR A 216 1.60 6.37 4.75
C TYR A 216 0.39 6.54 3.82
N GLY A 217 -0.81 6.80 4.35
CA GLY A 217 -2.00 6.97 3.51
C GLY A 217 -1.95 8.21 2.60
N ARG A 218 -1.17 9.23 2.99
CA ARG A 218 -0.96 10.43 2.18
C ARG A 218 0.11 10.22 1.09
N TYR A 219 1.24 9.63 1.42
CA TYR A 219 2.40 9.54 0.53
C TYR A 219 2.53 8.22 -0.21
N VAL A 220 1.90 7.15 0.28
CA VAL A 220 1.92 5.80 -0.32
C VAL A 220 0.53 5.44 -0.82
N GLY A 221 -0.42 5.11 0.06
CA GLY A 221 -1.74 4.67 -0.36
C GLY A 221 -2.55 4.02 0.78
N PRO A 222 -3.71 3.42 0.47
CA PRO A 222 -4.52 2.76 1.49
C PRO A 222 -3.73 1.63 2.19
N PRO A 223 -3.95 1.41 3.50
CA PRO A 223 -3.21 0.42 4.27
C PRO A 223 -3.50 -1.01 3.83
N TYR A 224 -4.75 -1.33 3.53
CA TYR A 224 -5.19 -2.60 2.96
C TYR A 224 -6.16 -2.35 1.81
N TRP A 225 -6.14 -3.25 0.81
CA TRP A 225 -6.82 -3.04 -0.47
C TRP A 225 -6.92 -4.34 -1.26
N TYR A 226 -7.76 -4.36 -2.30
CA TYR A 226 -7.73 -5.42 -3.31
C TYR A 226 -7.87 -4.88 -4.74
N ARG A 227 -7.36 -5.66 -5.71
CA ARG A 227 -7.49 -5.42 -7.15
C ARG A 227 -7.72 -6.72 -7.89
N VAL A 228 -8.61 -6.69 -8.87
CA VAL A 228 -8.85 -7.80 -9.80
C VAL A 228 -8.17 -7.49 -11.12
N VAL A 229 -7.19 -8.31 -11.49
CA VAL A 229 -6.49 -8.25 -12.77
C VAL A 229 -6.93 -9.46 -13.59
N GLY A 230 -8.07 -9.35 -14.27
CA GLY A 230 -8.62 -10.45 -15.06
C GLY A 230 -8.93 -11.70 -14.23
N PRO A 231 -8.21 -12.82 -14.42
CA PRO A 231 -8.41 -14.04 -13.62
C PRO A 231 -7.70 -13.99 -12.24
N PHE A 232 -6.93 -12.95 -11.93
CA PHE A 232 -6.19 -12.82 -10.68
C PHE A 232 -6.86 -11.82 -9.72
N LEU A 233 -6.89 -12.17 -8.44
CA LEU A 233 -7.22 -11.27 -7.34
C LEU A 233 -5.96 -11.06 -6.50
N ILE A 234 -5.57 -9.81 -6.30
CA ILE A 234 -4.47 -9.43 -5.41
C ILE A 234 -5.08 -8.66 -4.24
N ALA A 235 -4.83 -9.12 -3.02
CA ALA A 235 -5.24 -8.45 -1.79
C ALA A 235 -4.00 -8.10 -0.97
N GLY A 236 -3.87 -6.84 -0.60
CA GLY A 236 -2.83 -6.35 0.30
C GLY A 236 -3.39 -6.12 1.70
N LEU A 237 -2.66 -6.60 2.71
CA LEU A 237 -3.01 -6.48 4.12
C LEU A 237 -2.08 -5.51 4.85
N ASP A 238 -2.62 -4.90 5.90
CA ASP A 238 -1.86 -4.15 6.89
C ASP A 238 -1.80 -4.96 8.19
N LEU A 239 -0.60 -5.40 8.57
CA LEU A 239 -0.39 -6.18 9.79
C LEU A 239 0.05 -5.32 10.99
N GLY A 240 0.13 -4.00 10.80
CA GLY A 240 0.52 -3.06 11.84
C GLY A 240 1.91 -3.30 12.42
N MET A 241 2.13 -2.71 13.59
CA MET A 241 3.35 -2.92 14.40
C MET A 241 3.46 -4.35 14.96
N GLU A 242 2.33 -5.01 15.21
CA GLU A 242 2.27 -6.29 15.94
C GLU A 242 2.46 -7.51 15.03
N GLY A 243 2.34 -7.34 13.71
CA GLY A 243 2.65 -8.39 12.74
C GLY A 243 1.56 -9.46 12.57
N TYR A 244 0.30 -9.10 12.83
CA TYR A 244 -0.88 -9.89 12.49
C TYR A 244 -2.10 -8.97 12.29
N PRO A 245 -3.11 -9.37 11.50
CA PRO A 245 -4.27 -8.53 11.22
C PRO A 245 -5.32 -8.66 12.34
N ASP A 246 -6.08 -7.59 12.56
CA ASP A 246 -7.24 -7.65 13.46
C ASP A 246 -8.43 -8.44 12.85
N SER A 247 -9.40 -8.76 13.69
CA SER A 247 -10.60 -9.50 13.28
C SER A 247 -11.47 -8.77 12.24
N GLN A 248 -11.44 -7.43 12.19
CA GLN A 248 -12.20 -6.65 11.22
C GLN A 248 -11.58 -6.78 9.83
N GLN A 249 -10.25 -6.72 9.74
CA GLN A 249 -9.53 -6.91 8.50
C GLN A 249 -9.59 -8.36 8.00
N LEU A 250 -9.53 -9.35 8.92
CA LEU A 250 -9.74 -10.76 8.56
C LEU A 250 -11.15 -11.00 7.98
N LYS A 251 -12.18 -10.43 8.60
CA LYS A 251 -13.54 -10.49 8.06
C LYS A 251 -13.65 -9.81 6.69
N TRP A 252 -13.04 -8.63 6.53
CA TRP A 252 -12.99 -7.94 5.23
C TRP A 252 -12.30 -8.80 4.17
N LEU A 253 -11.18 -9.45 4.51
CA LEU A 253 -10.46 -10.34 3.62
C LEU A 253 -11.34 -11.53 3.19
N GLU A 254 -12.00 -12.20 4.14
CA GLU A 254 -12.92 -13.29 3.83
C GLU A 254 -14.07 -12.85 2.91
N GLU A 255 -14.65 -11.68 3.15
CA GLU A 255 -15.68 -11.12 2.28
C GLU A 255 -15.17 -10.83 0.86
N VAL A 256 -13.93 -10.34 0.73
CA VAL A 256 -13.30 -10.09 -0.58
C VAL A 256 -13.04 -11.41 -1.31
N LEU A 257 -12.41 -12.39 -0.65
CA LEU A 257 -12.07 -13.67 -1.25
C LEU A 257 -13.32 -14.46 -1.65
N SER A 258 -14.35 -14.48 -0.79
CA SER A 258 -15.59 -15.22 -1.01
C SER A 258 -16.47 -14.64 -2.13
N LYS A 259 -16.33 -13.33 -2.46
CA LYS A 259 -16.97 -12.68 -3.61
C LYS A 259 -16.25 -12.97 -4.94
N HIS A 260 -15.01 -13.46 -4.90
CA HIS A 260 -14.15 -13.67 -6.07
C HIS A 260 -13.67 -15.13 -6.15
N ARG A 261 -14.59 -16.08 -5.94
CA ARG A 261 -14.27 -17.52 -5.84
C ARG A 261 -13.57 -18.08 -7.08
N ASP A 262 -13.87 -17.52 -8.25
CA ASP A 262 -13.37 -17.91 -9.57
C ASP A 262 -11.99 -17.36 -9.92
N LYS A 263 -11.36 -16.57 -9.01
CA LYS A 263 -10.04 -15.97 -9.24
C LYS A 263 -8.92 -16.77 -8.60
N VAL A 264 -7.73 -16.68 -9.18
CA VAL A 264 -6.47 -17.02 -8.54
C VAL A 264 -6.16 -15.92 -7.51
N LYS A 265 -6.17 -16.27 -6.23
CA LYS A 265 -6.03 -15.32 -5.11
C LYS A 265 -4.59 -15.27 -4.62
N ILE A 266 -4.07 -14.05 -4.57
CA ILE A 266 -2.72 -13.71 -4.11
C ILE A 266 -2.89 -12.75 -2.92
N ILE A 267 -2.30 -13.07 -1.79
CA ILE A 267 -2.24 -12.20 -0.61
C ILE A 267 -0.84 -11.61 -0.50
N LEU A 268 -0.77 -10.31 -0.22
CA LEU A 268 0.44 -9.60 0.15
C LEU A 268 0.31 -9.25 1.64
N MET A 269 1.33 -9.57 2.43
CA MET A 269 1.40 -9.21 3.85
C MET A 269 2.85 -9.01 4.27
N HIS A 270 3.16 -8.16 5.24
CA HIS A 270 4.56 -7.91 5.58
C HIS A 270 5.20 -9.04 6.40
N HIS A 271 4.60 -9.41 7.53
CA HIS A 271 5.14 -10.46 8.41
C HIS A 271 4.79 -11.86 7.87
N PRO A 272 5.77 -12.75 7.68
CA PRO A 272 5.52 -14.08 7.14
C PRO A 272 4.75 -14.95 8.15
N PHE A 273 3.92 -15.87 7.65
CA PHE A 273 3.21 -16.81 8.52
C PHE A 273 4.16 -17.84 9.14
N PHE A 274 5.10 -18.34 8.33
CA PHE A 274 6.13 -19.29 8.75
C PHE A 274 7.45 -18.57 9.01
N ARG A 275 8.22 -19.04 10.00
CA ARG A 275 9.52 -18.42 10.33
C ARG A 275 10.57 -18.70 9.26
N TYR A 276 11.57 -17.83 9.22
CA TYR A 276 12.75 -18.04 8.38
C TYR A 276 13.44 -19.37 8.65
N GLY A 277 14.03 -19.95 7.60
CA GLY A 277 14.67 -21.26 7.65
C GLY A 277 13.70 -22.44 7.47
N VAL A 278 12.39 -22.19 7.39
CA VAL A 278 11.40 -23.22 7.03
C VAL A 278 11.28 -23.26 5.52
N PHE A 279 11.82 -24.33 4.91
CA PHE A 279 11.79 -24.54 3.47
C PHE A 279 11.07 -25.85 3.12
N GLY A 280 10.37 -25.85 1.98
CA GLY A 280 9.68 -27.02 1.45
C GLY A 280 8.20 -27.10 1.84
N GLU A 281 7.65 -28.31 1.75
CA GLU A 281 6.24 -28.56 2.02
C GLU A 281 5.98 -28.73 3.51
N ILE A 282 5.04 -27.96 4.05
CA ILE A 282 4.56 -28.06 5.42
C ILE A 282 3.16 -28.67 5.37
N ASN A 283 2.96 -29.77 6.11
CA ASN A 283 1.64 -30.37 6.28
C ASN A 283 1.01 -29.88 7.58
N GLY A 284 -0.20 -29.35 7.49
CA GLY A 284 -1.01 -28.94 8.64
C GLY A 284 -2.29 -28.27 8.17
N SER A 285 -3.18 -27.94 9.12
CA SER A 285 -4.41 -27.23 8.84
C SER A 285 -4.76 -26.30 9.99
N TRP A 286 -5.56 -25.27 9.74
CA TRP A 286 -6.16 -24.43 10.79
C TRP A 286 -6.90 -25.24 11.87
N LYS A 287 -7.36 -26.46 11.57
CA LYS A 287 -8.03 -27.35 12.56
C LYS A 287 -7.08 -27.92 13.60
N THR A 288 -5.79 -27.95 13.31
CA THR A 288 -4.71 -28.47 14.17
C THR A 288 -3.57 -27.45 14.19
N ILE A 289 -3.93 -26.17 14.36
CA ILE A 289 -3.04 -25.03 14.23
C ILE A 289 -1.84 -25.11 15.19
N GLU A 290 -2.04 -25.74 16.34
CA GLU A 290 -1.02 -25.94 17.37
C GLU A 290 0.15 -26.80 16.88
N ASP A 291 -0.10 -27.74 15.96
CA ASP A 291 0.94 -28.59 15.36
C ASP A 291 1.92 -27.77 14.50
N LEU A 292 1.47 -26.60 14.01
CA LEU A 292 2.27 -25.68 13.20
C LEU A 292 3.04 -24.66 14.05
N SER A 293 2.79 -24.55 15.36
CA SER A 293 3.41 -23.54 16.24
C SER A 293 4.94 -23.54 16.19
N GLY A 294 5.56 -24.71 16.06
CA GLY A 294 7.02 -24.86 15.98
C GLY A 294 7.65 -24.33 14.70
N VAL A 295 6.87 -24.04 13.66
CA VAL A 295 7.33 -23.51 12.36
C VAL A 295 6.74 -22.14 12.03
N MET A 296 5.81 -21.63 12.83
CA MET A 296 5.28 -20.28 12.67
C MET A 296 6.32 -19.20 13.01
N TYR A 297 6.15 -18.04 12.38
CA TYR A 297 6.82 -16.83 12.83
C TYR A 297 6.27 -16.38 14.18
N SER A 298 7.08 -15.70 15.00
CA SER A 298 6.76 -15.44 16.40
C SER A 298 5.48 -14.61 16.57
N SER A 299 5.26 -13.58 15.74
CA SER A 299 4.05 -12.75 15.83
C SER A 299 2.77 -13.60 15.69
N TRP A 300 2.78 -14.61 14.82
CA TRP A 300 1.66 -15.52 14.63
C TRP A 300 1.58 -16.59 15.73
N ALA A 301 2.72 -17.17 16.13
CA ALA A 301 2.77 -18.20 17.17
C ALA A 301 2.29 -17.69 18.54
N GLU A 302 2.51 -16.42 18.83
CA GLU A 302 2.08 -15.75 20.06
C GLU A 302 0.59 -15.32 20.00
N HIS A 303 -0.02 -15.31 18.82
CA HIS A 303 -1.42 -14.88 18.57
C HIS A 303 -2.21 -15.98 17.83
N MET A 304 -2.29 -17.15 18.47
CA MET A 304 -2.81 -18.38 17.84
C MET A 304 -4.24 -18.25 17.29
N ASP A 305 -5.11 -17.47 17.95
CA ASP A 305 -6.49 -17.25 17.48
C ASP A 305 -6.50 -16.54 16.10
N ALA A 306 -5.67 -15.51 15.93
CA ALA A 306 -5.53 -14.79 14.66
C ALA A 306 -4.85 -15.66 13.60
N ALA A 307 -3.83 -16.45 14.00
CA ALA A 307 -3.16 -17.39 13.12
C ALA A 307 -4.10 -18.48 12.60
N GLN A 308 -4.93 -19.04 13.49
CA GLN A 308 -5.93 -20.04 13.16
C GLN A 308 -6.97 -19.47 12.19
N GLU A 309 -7.50 -18.28 12.46
CA GLU A 309 -8.52 -17.66 11.63
C GLU A 309 -7.97 -17.27 10.25
N PHE A 310 -6.76 -16.71 10.19
CA PHE A 310 -6.10 -16.41 8.92
C PHE A 310 -5.89 -17.68 8.08
N LEU A 311 -5.37 -18.75 8.69
CA LEU A 311 -5.14 -20.00 7.99
C LEU A 311 -6.45 -20.67 7.54
N ARG A 312 -7.54 -20.55 8.33
CA ARG A 312 -8.88 -20.97 7.92
C ARG A 312 -9.32 -20.23 6.66
N ILE A 313 -9.21 -18.90 6.66
CA ILE A 313 -9.59 -18.06 5.52
C ILE A 313 -8.79 -18.45 4.27
N VAL A 314 -7.47 -18.66 4.41
CA VAL A 314 -6.58 -19.10 3.33
C VAL A 314 -7.01 -20.46 2.75
N GLU A 315 -7.23 -21.47 3.60
CA GLU A 315 -7.61 -22.82 3.19
C GLU A 315 -9.01 -22.86 2.57
N GLU A 316 -10.02 -22.29 3.23
CA GLU A 316 -11.42 -22.40 2.82
C GLU A 316 -11.74 -21.56 1.58
N ASN A 317 -11.01 -20.47 1.36
CA ASN A 317 -11.15 -19.66 0.14
C ASN A 317 -10.20 -20.09 -0.98
N GLY A 318 -9.32 -21.07 -0.74
CA GLY A 318 -8.36 -21.57 -1.72
C GLY A 318 -7.44 -20.45 -2.23
N VAL A 319 -6.67 -19.84 -1.33
CA VAL A 319 -5.62 -18.89 -1.69
C VAL A 319 -4.42 -19.64 -2.26
N GLN A 320 -3.87 -19.18 -3.38
CA GLN A 320 -2.80 -19.88 -4.11
C GLN A 320 -1.39 -19.38 -3.74
N LEU A 321 -1.27 -18.12 -3.32
CA LEU A 321 0.01 -17.51 -3.06
C LEU A 321 -0.12 -16.47 -1.95
N VAL A 322 0.81 -16.50 -0.99
CA VAL A 322 1.01 -15.45 0.00
C VAL A 322 2.46 -14.99 -0.13
N LEU A 323 2.67 -13.69 -0.34
CA LEU A 323 4.00 -13.09 -0.44
C LEU A 323 4.24 -12.18 0.76
N SER A 324 5.43 -12.32 1.36
CA SER A 324 5.81 -11.57 2.56
C SER A 324 7.27 -11.17 2.61
N GLY A 325 7.56 -10.23 3.51
CA GLY A 325 8.88 -9.65 3.76
C GLY A 325 9.35 -9.88 5.19
N HIS A 326 9.79 -8.80 5.83
CA HIS A 326 10.11 -8.65 7.25
C HIS A 326 11.39 -9.36 7.71
N VAL A 327 11.63 -10.58 7.22
CA VAL A 327 12.84 -11.34 7.58
C VAL A 327 13.92 -11.14 6.53
N HIS A 328 15.01 -10.50 6.94
CA HIS A 328 16.17 -10.22 6.08
C HIS A 328 17.09 -11.45 6.01
N GLY A 329 16.88 -12.30 5.02
CA GLY A 329 17.72 -13.48 4.76
C GLY A 329 17.67 -13.91 3.30
N ASP A 330 18.76 -14.54 2.84
CA ASP A 330 18.94 -15.05 1.47
C ASP A 330 18.52 -16.53 1.34
#